data_AF-A0A285ZZT9-F1
#
_entry.id   AF-A0A285ZZT9-F1
#
_cell.length_a   1.000
_cell.length_b   1.000
_cell.length_c   1.000
_cell.angle_alpha   90.00
_cell.angle_beta   90.00
_cell.angle_gamma   90.00
#
_symmetry.space_group_name_H-M   'P 1'
#
loop_
_entity.id
_entity.type
_entity.pdbx_description
1 polymer ?
#
loop_
_entity_poly.entity_id
_entity_poly.type
_entity_poly.pdbx_seq_one_letter_code
_entity_poly.pdbx_strand_id
1 'polypeptide(L)'
;MVVKCEKCLPIEGLEIPDFTSAEKSSLYSMKNQSSIHSTKFIIDNFNLNHQQAKYIVTHINHYGKCNSCTFDKLDEEYIKCPKCGALNFNWPTNEIGG
;
A
#
# COMPACT_ATOMS: atom_id res chain seq x y z
N MET A 1 -2.55 10.00 -7.87
CA MET A 1 -2.93 10.74 -6.63
C MET A 1 -1.69 10.98 -5.77
N VAL A 2 -1.59 12.08 -5.03
CA VAL A 2 -0.45 12.33 -4.11
C VAL A 2 -0.81 11.90 -2.69
N VAL A 3 0.01 11.04 -2.08
CA VAL A 3 -0.20 10.54 -0.71
C VAL A 3 0.97 10.88 0.21
N LYS A 4 0.69 11.02 1.50
CA LYS A 4 1.71 11.34 2.51
C LYS A 4 1.47 10.57 3.80
N CYS A 5 2.50 9.88 4.27
CA CYS A 5 2.54 9.20 5.55
C CYS A 5 3.40 10.01 6.52
N GLU A 6 2.79 10.52 7.58
CA GLU A 6 3.47 11.32 8.60
C GLU A 6 4.54 10.52 9.36
N LYS A 7 4.45 9.18 9.33
CA LYS A 7 5.43 8.29 9.98
C LYS A 7 6.65 7.97 9.11
N CYS A 8 6.57 8.13 7.79
CA CYS A 8 7.64 7.74 6.86
C CYS A 8 8.46 8.92 6.34
N LEU A 9 8.08 10.15 6.67
CA LEU A 9 8.78 11.40 6.33
C LEU A 9 8.95 11.79 4.83
N PRO A 10 8.04 11.51 3.87
CA PRO A 10 8.06 12.22 2.58
C PRO A 10 7.45 13.62 2.75
N ILE A 11 8.28 14.66 2.76
CA ILE A 11 7.84 16.06 2.88
C ILE A 11 6.90 16.43 1.73
N GLU A 12 7.27 16.02 0.51
CA GLU A 12 6.62 16.35 -0.77
C GLU A 12 5.42 15.44 -1.10
N GLY A 13 5.21 14.37 -0.32
CA GLY A 13 4.28 13.30 -0.68
C GLY A 13 4.82 12.44 -1.83
N LEU A 14 4.07 11.39 -2.18
CA LEU A 14 4.41 10.49 -3.27
C LEU A 14 3.23 10.40 -4.24
N GLU A 15 3.49 10.59 -5.53
CA GLU A 15 2.52 10.27 -6.56
C GLU A 15 2.44 8.75 -6.75
N ILE A 16 1.25 8.20 -6.52
CA ILE A 16 0.97 6.77 -6.69
C ILE A 16 0.46 6.55 -8.12
N PRO A 17 1.04 5.58 -8.86
CA PRO A 17 0.49 5.15 -10.14
C PRO A 17 -0.97 4.69 -9.99
N ASP A 18 -1.75 4.86 -11.04
CA ASP A 18 -3.12 4.35 -11.08
C ASP A 18 -3.11 2.84 -11.32
N PHE A 19 -2.93 2.07 -10.25
CA PHE A 19 -2.94 0.61 -10.32
C PHE A 19 -4.35 0.10 -10.60
N THR A 20 -4.47 -0.82 -11.56
CA THR A 20 -5.68 -1.60 -11.79
C THR A 20 -5.98 -2.54 -10.62
N SER A 21 -7.23 -3.00 -10.50
CA SER A 21 -7.61 -3.98 -9.47
C SER A 21 -6.79 -5.29 -9.54
N ALA A 22 -6.39 -5.71 -10.74
CA ALA A 22 -5.55 -6.88 -10.96
C ALA A 22 -4.11 -6.66 -10.46
N GLU A 23 -3.53 -5.48 -10.72
CA GLU A 23 -2.21 -5.11 -10.21
C GLU A 23 -2.22 -4.98 -8.68
N LYS A 24 -3.25 -4.35 -8.10
CA LYS A 24 -3.44 -4.26 -6.64
C LYS A 24 -3.47 -5.64 -5.99
N SER A 25 -4.23 -6.58 -6.57
CA SER A 25 -4.30 -7.96 -6.10
C SER A 25 -2.96 -8.70 -6.24
N SER A 26 -2.28 -8.52 -7.38
CA SER A 26 -0.97 -9.15 -7.63
C SER A 26 0.10 -8.63 -6.68
N LEU A 27 0.15 -7.31 -6.46
CA LEU A 27 1.07 -6.66 -5.52
C LEU A 27 0.81 -7.11 -4.09
N TYR A 28 -0.45 -7.26 -3.69
CA TYR A 28 -0.81 -7.77 -2.37
C TYR A 28 -0.34 -9.23 -2.19
N SER A 29 -0.63 -10.10 -3.16
CA SER A 29 -0.21 -11.51 -3.13
C SER A 29 1.32 -11.64 -3.10
N MET A 30 2.02 -10.91 -3.98
CA MET A 30 3.48 -10.86 -3.97
C MET A 30 4.02 -10.33 -2.65
N LYS A 31 3.40 -9.33 -2.02
CA LYS A 31 3.88 -8.76 -0.76
C LYS A 31 3.81 -9.79 0.37
N ASN A 32 2.72 -10.56 0.44
CA ASN A 32 2.54 -11.60 1.45
C ASN A 32 3.57 -12.72 1.32
N GLN A 33 4.05 -12.98 0.10
CA GLN A 33 5.17 -13.90 -0.13
C GLN A 33 6.53 -13.25 0.15
N SER A 34 6.75 -12.06 -0.41
CA SER A 34 8.00 -11.29 -0.29
C SER A 34 7.80 -9.82 -0.71
N SER A 35 8.02 -8.90 0.22
CA SER A 35 8.03 -7.47 -0.07
C SER A 35 9.06 -7.05 -1.14
N ILE A 36 10.14 -7.83 -1.29
CA ILE A 36 11.18 -7.60 -2.32
C ILE A 36 10.60 -7.81 -3.72
N HIS A 37 9.81 -8.87 -3.92
CA HIS A 37 9.19 -9.15 -5.23
C HIS A 37 8.22 -8.05 -5.65
N SER A 38 7.40 -7.58 -4.72
CA SER A 38 6.49 -6.44 -4.98
C SER A 38 7.26 -5.17 -5.30
N THR A 39 8.35 -4.90 -4.58
CA THR A 39 9.20 -3.72 -4.82
C THR A 39 9.81 -3.79 -6.22
N LYS A 40 10.34 -4.95 -6.61
CA LYS A 40 10.90 -5.17 -7.95
C LYS A 40 9.85 -4.99 -9.05
N PHE A 41 8.66 -5.58 -8.89
CA PHE A 41 7.56 -5.43 -9.84
C PHE A 41 7.21 -3.95 -10.08
N ILE A 42 7.13 -3.16 -9.01
CA ILE A 42 6.82 -1.73 -9.14
C ILE A 42 7.91 -0.99 -9.91
N ILE A 43 9.19 -1.26 -9.61
CA ILE A 43 10.32 -0.62 -10.30
C ILE A 43 10.30 -0.97 -11.79
N ASP A 44 10.15 -2.26 -12.10
CA ASP A 44 10.24 -2.78 -13.47
C ASP A 44 9.09 -2.29 -14.38
N ASN A 45 7.90 -2.03 -13.81
CA ASN A 45 6.68 -1.74 -14.58
C ASN A 45 6.19 -0.29 -14.52
N PHE A 46 6.56 0.48 -13.48
CA PHE A 46 6.00 1.82 -13.24
C PHE A 46 7.05 2.93 -13.22
N ASN A 47 8.30 2.62 -13.59
CA ASN A 47 9.41 3.58 -13.64
C ASN A 47 9.61 4.37 -12.33
N LEU A 48 9.30 3.74 -11.20
CA LEU A 48 9.53 4.32 -9.88
C LEU A 48 10.90 3.93 -9.36
N ASN A 49 11.53 4.83 -8.61
CA ASN A 49 12.78 4.49 -7.95
C ASN A 49 12.55 3.54 -6.75
N HIS A 50 13.62 2.94 -6.25
CA HIS A 50 13.55 1.96 -5.18
C HIS A 50 12.91 2.51 -3.88
N GLN A 51 13.15 3.78 -3.54
CA GLN A 51 12.56 4.40 -2.36
C GLN A 51 11.04 4.55 -2.50
N GLN A 52 10.58 5.01 -3.65
CA GLN A 52 9.15 5.16 -3.97
C GLN A 52 8.45 3.80 -3.98
N ALA A 53 9.04 2.80 -4.64
CA ALA A 53 8.49 1.44 -4.67
C ALA A 53 8.39 0.84 -3.26
N LYS A 54 9.45 0.92 -2.46
CA LYS A 54 9.45 0.44 -1.07
C LYS A 54 8.41 1.17 -0.22
N TYR A 55 8.26 2.48 -0.42
CA TYR A 55 7.23 3.26 0.24
C TYR A 55 5.85 2.68 -0.08
N ILE A 56 5.53 2.46 -1.35
CA ILE A 56 4.24 1.89 -1.76
C ILE A 56 4.00 0.54 -1.09
N VAL A 57 4.94 -0.39 -1.23
CA VAL A 57 4.82 -1.76 -0.68
C VAL A 57 4.62 -1.76 0.83
N THR A 58 5.29 -0.84 1.55
CA THR A 58 5.15 -0.71 3.01
C THR A 58 3.70 -0.40 3.40
N HIS A 59 3.01 0.42 2.61
CA HIS A 59 1.66 0.89 2.92
C HIS A 59 0.55 -0.03 2.41
N ILE A 60 0.83 -1.00 1.53
CA ILE A 60 -0.14 -2.05 1.13
C ILE A 60 -0.70 -2.73 2.39
N ASN A 61 -2.00 -2.79 2.54
CA ASN A 61 -2.65 -3.14 3.79
C ASN A 61 -3.65 -4.28 3.59
N HIS A 62 -3.84 -5.10 4.63
CA HIS A 62 -4.95 -6.05 4.63
C HIS A 62 -6.27 -5.29 4.79
N TYR A 63 -7.23 -5.54 3.90
CA TYR A 63 -8.48 -4.79 3.89
C TYR A 63 -9.15 -4.77 5.26
N GLY A 64 -9.61 -3.61 5.71
CA GLY A 64 -10.29 -3.44 6.98
C GLY A 64 -9.36 -3.15 8.16
N LYS A 65 -8.11 -3.63 8.19
CA LYS A 65 -7.26 -3.59 9.40
C LYS A 65 -6.00 -2.78 9.23
N CYS A 66 -5.68 -1.90 10.17
CA CYS A 66 -4.44 -1.14 10.14
C CYS A 66 -3.20 -2.01 10.39
N ASN A 67 -2.19 -1.92 9.52
CA ASN A 67 -0.91 -2.62 9.71
C ASN A 67 -0.12 -2.17 10.96
N SER A 68 -0.40 -0.99 11.51
CA SER A 68 0.39 -0.37 12.60
C SER A 68 -0.27 -0.40 13.97
N CYS A 69 -1.55 -0.74 14.07
CA CYS A 69 -2.27 -0.77 15.35
C CYS A 69 -3.52 -1.64 15.27
N THR A 70 -4.25 -1.79 16.36
CA THR A 70 -5.42 -2.68 16.45
C THR A 70 -6.72 -2.15 15.82
N PHE A 71 -6.68 -1.08 15.01
CA PHE A 71 -7.89 -0.52 14.39
C PHE A 71 -8.31 -1.36 13.17
N ASP A 72 -9.58 -1.73 13.08
CA ASP A 72 -10.11 -2.73 12.15
C ASP A 72 -11.34 -2.27 11.35
N LYS A 73 -11.54 -0.96 11.23
CA LYS A 73 -12.63 -0.34 10.47
C LYS A 73 -12.12 0.60 9.37
N LEU A 74 -11.10 0.16 8.62
CA LEU A 74 -10.62 0.89 7.43
C LEU A 74 -11.46 0.51 6.22
N ASP A 75 -12.21 1.46 5.66
CA ASP A 75 -13.21 1.25 4.60
C ASP A 75 -12.97 2.06 3.32
N GLU A 76 -11.97 2.92 3.30
CA GLU A 76 -11.52 3.62 2.10
C GLU A 76 -10.24 2.99 1.55
N GLU A 77 -10.03 3.09 0.24
CA GLU A 77 -8.90 2.47 -0.45
C GLU A 77 -7.53 3.07 -0.06
N TYR A 78 -7.49 4.38 0.18
CA TYR A 78 -6.30 5.11 0.60
C TYR A 78 -6.64 5.92 1.85
N ILE A 79 -6.27 5.43 3.02
CA ILE A 79 -6.78 5.98 4.28
C ILE A 79 -5.66 6.16 5.30
N LYS A 80 -5.71 7.29 6.02
CA LYS A 80 -4.95 7.46 7.25
C LYS A 80 -5.74 6.82 8.38
N CYS A 81 -5.11 5.89 9.10
CA CYS A 81 -5.74 5.25 10.25
C CYS A 81 -6.14 6.31 11.28
N PRO A 82 -7.42 6.42 11.66
CA PRO A 82 -7.89 7.48 12.56
C PRO A 82 -7.33 7.31 13.99
N LYS A 83 -6.90 6.10 14.35
CA LYS A 83 -6.31 5.81 15.67
C LYS A 83 -4.84 6.20 15.77
N CYS A 84 -4.05 6.02 14.72
CA CYS A 84 -2.59 6.12 14.82
C CYS A 84 -1.91 6.96 13.73
N GLY A 85 -2.66 7.50 12.77
CA GLY A 85 -2.16 8.35 11.69
C GLY A 85 -1.35 7.63 10.60
N ALA A 86 -1.14 6.31 10.71
CA ALA A 86 -0.45 5.55 9.67
C ALA A 86 -1.27 5.56 8.38
N LEU A 87 -0.62 5.81 7.24
CA LEU A 87 -1.22 5.65 5.93
C LEU A 87 -1.42 4.15 5.63
N ASN A 88 -2.51 3.79 4.98
CA ASN A 88 -2.82 2.42 4.56
C ASN A 88 -3.36 2.46 3.14
N PHE A 89 -2.78 1.63 2.27
CA PHE A 89 -3.33 1.30 0.95
C PHE A 89 -4.18 0.06 1.13
N ASN A 90 -5.41 0.33 1.56
CA ASN A 90 -6.42 -0.63 1.97
C ASN A 90 -7.16 -1.14 0.72
N TRP A 91 -6.40 -1.77 -0.17
CA TRP A 91 -6.92 -2.25 -1.44
C TRP A 91 -7.86 -3.43 -1.21
N PRO A 92 -9.13 -3.36 -1.67
CA PRO A 92 -10.03 -4.51 -1.63
C PRO A 92 -9.52 -5.54 -2.65
N THR A 93 -8.78 -6.53 -2.16
CA THR A 93 -8.37 -7.66 -2.99
C THR A 93 -9.50 -8.69 -2.99
N ASN A 94 -9.76 -9.28 -4.14
CA ASN A 94 -10.78 -10.34 -4.28
C ASN A 94 -10.38 -11.66 -3.60
N GLU A 95 -9.39 -11.65 -2.71
CA GLU A 95 -8.97 -12.81 -1.90
C GLU A 95 -9.76 -12.93 -0.59
N ILE A 96 -10.96 -12.37 -0.53
CA ILE A 96 -11.91 -12.69 0.55
C ILE A 96 -12.55 -14.04 0.22
N GLY A 97 -11.95 -15.12 0.73
CA GLY A 97 -12.66 -16.38 0.96
C GLY A 97 -12.35 -17.49 -0.04
N GLY A 98 -11.43 -18.36 0.37
CA GLY A 98 -11.21 -19.72 -0.10
C GLY A 98 -10.36 -20.45 0.93
#